data_AF-A0A920HEE2-F1
#
_entry.id   AF-A0A920HEE2-F1
#
_cell.length_a   1.000
_cell.length_b   1.000
_cell.length_c   1.000
_cell.angle_alpha   90.00
_cell.angle_beta   90.00
_cell.angle_gamma   90.00
#
_symmetry.space_group_name_H-M   'P 1'
#
loop_
_entity.id
_entity.type
_entity.pdbx_description
1 polymer ?
#
loop_
_entity_poly.entity_id
_entity_poly.type
_entity_poly.pdbx_seq_one_letter_code
_entity_poly.pdbx_strand_id
1 'polypeptide(L)'
;MAIANRASAGSGTAGTSTYRNFYHGRGIAIWGGYYLNLHNNEVYDCPNSGIRLNNSDYARISYNTVYNNTWWSYNGESGIVIAQSLNRDADNTNTKIKMRIENNITYANINKLVYYNPSYACEDGSGNYDTTLDSYACGGRNKIVDGSGCYITRNAWDSDDSGGSNPNYFTNVSGSSREESGDNKYYGTFLFANNVSYANGMNGVVVHKTDYANVYNNTVYGNGEVPSTGDPDWGNYSDTWKSALGAGRQNYSGIVVHSSSNVNVLNNISEARFGNDTAFVNYVESGWVVENVSFGSSKNLAGTTGNVAGGNQSLSSSDFTEANPQFVDATNNTLSSRDYSLSIGSPAIDHIASDQSYESDFDISGVSRPQGNGFDMGAYERLNTWDGSESTAWTTADNWSAGVVPTAGRSPLIVNASNAPQITTTVSLKDLTINSGGSLTIATNGSLNINGTLTNSGSLTINGTVNID
;
A
#
# COMPACT_ATOMS: atom_id res chain seq x y z
N MET A 1 -17.77 8.39 -6.53
CA MET A 1 -18.25 7.21 -7.27
C MET A 1 -17.91 7.40 -8.74
N ALA A 2 -16.80 6.83 -9.21
CA ALA A 2 -16.47 6.76 -10.63
C ALA A 2 -16.84 5.35 -11.11
N ILE A 3 -18.10 5.17 -11.54
CA ILE A 3 -18.55 3.91 -12.13
C ILE A 3 -18.23 3.95 -13.63
N ALA A 4 -17.55 2.91 -14.12
CA ALA A 4 -17.46 2.67 -15.56
C ALA A 4 -18.88 2.38 -16.08
N ASN A 5 -19.43 3.31 -16.88
CA ASN A 5 -20.78 3.22 -17.42
C ASN A 5 -20.99 1.93 -18.23
N ARG A 6 -21.91 1.06 -17.77
CA ARG A 6 -22.47 -0.03 -18.58
C ARG A 6 -23.53 0.57 -19.50
N ALA A 7 -23.16 0.99 -20.71
CA ALA A 7 -24.13 1.48 -21.69
C ALA A 7 -24.97 0.31 -22.24
N SER A 8 -26.30 0.42 -22.12
CA SER A 8 -27.26 -0.51 -22.74
C SER A 8 -27.22 -0.40 -24.27
N ALA A 9 -27.22 -1.54 -24.96
CA ALA A 9 -27.18 -1.62 -26.41
C ALA A 9 -28.39 -0.93 -27.07
N GLY A 10 -28.16 0.21 -27.73
CA GLY A 10 -29.13 0.80 -28.66
C GLY A 10 -29.06 0.07 -30.00
N SER A 11 -30.19 -0.49 -30.45
CA SER A 11 -30.32 -1.11 -31.77
C SER A 11 -30.18 -0.05 -32.87
N GLY A 12 -29.07 -0.07 -33.60
CA GLY A 12 -28.84 0.78 -34.77
C GLY A 12 -28.20 -0.03 -35.89
N THR A 13 -28.87 -0.05 -37.04
CA THR A 13 -28.53 -0.84 -38.22
C THR A 13 -27.27 -0.33 -38.93
N ALA A 14 -26.50 -1.27 -39.45
CA ALA A 14 -25.18 -1.21 -40.09
C ALA A 14 -24.83 0.05 -40.92
N GLY A 15 -23.54 0.45 -40.88
CA GLY A 15 -23.05 1.41 -41.87
C GLY A 15 -21.63 1.97 -41.80
N THR A 16 -20.77 1.67 -40.82
CA THR A 16 -19.31 1.96 -40.89
C THR A 16 -18.56 1.07 -39.89
N SER A 17 -17.44 0.48 -40.29
CA SER A 17 -16.56 -0.36 -39.46
C SER A 17 -15.71 0.47 -38.50
N THR A 18 -16.32 1.36 -37.72
CA THR A 18 -15.65 1.86 -36.51
C THR A 18 -15.70 0.73 -35.50
N TYR A 19 -14.57 0.06 -35.26
CA TYR A 19 -14.37 -0.70 -34.04
C TYR A 19 -14.67 0.25 -32.87
N ARG A 20 -15.89 0.22 -32.35
CA ARG A 20 -16.23 0.93 -31.13
C ARG A 20 -15.56 0.14 -30.04
N ASN A 21 -14.40 0.60 -29.58
CA ASN A 21 -13.68 -0.07 -28.51
C ASN A 21 -14.50 0.04 -27.23
N PHE A 22 -15.13 -1.05 -26.83
CA PHE A 22 -16.07 -1.06 -25.71
C PHE A 22 -15.38 -1.08 -24.33
N TYR A 23 -14.05 -1.24 -24.22
CA TYR A 23 -13.35 -1.38 -22.94
C TYR A 23 -11.89 -0.85 -22.95
N HIS A 24 -11.70 0.47 -22.83
CA HIS A 24 -10.39 1.07 -22.48
C HIS A 24 -10.38 1.72 -21.08
N GLY A 25 -11.47 1.57 -20.32
CA GLY A 25 -11.72 2.37 -19.13
C GLY A 25 -10.70 2.10 -18.04
N ARG A 26 -9.76 3.02 -17.86
CA ARG A 26 -9.17 3.29 -16.55
C ARG A 26 -10.23 4.01 -15.71
N GLY A 27 -10.24 3.82 -14.40
CA GLY A 27 -11.21 4.49 -13.53
C GLY A 27 -10.97 6.00 -13.50
N ILE A 28 -9.84 6.41 -12.94
CA ILE A 28 -9.35 7.79 -12.94
C ILE A 28 -8.00 7.80 -13.65
N ALA A 29 -7.88 8.52 -14.77
CA ALA A 29 -6.63 8.63 -15.51
C ALA A 29 -6.26 10.09 -15.75
N ILE A 30 -5.01 10.45 -15.44
CA ILE A 30 -4.46 11.80 -15.59
C ILE A 30 -3.15 11.71 -16.37
N TRP A 31 -3.09 12.46 -17.48
CA TRP A 31 -1.93 12.52 -18.37
C TRP A 31 -1.31 13.91 -18.30
N GLY A 32 -0.50 14.17 -17.27
CA GLY A 32 0.24 15.43 -17.14
C GLY A 32 -0.35 16.48 -16.19
N GLY A 33 -1.05 16.08 -15.12
CA GLY A 33 -1.62 17.02 -14.14
C GLY A 33 -0.68 17.35 -12.98
N TYR A 34 -0.89 18.47 -12.29
CA TYR A 34 -0.10 18.85 -11.12
C TYR A 34 -0.92 19.57 -10.05
N TYR A 35 -0.52 19.46 -8.78
CA TYR A 35 -1.32 19.84 -7.60
C TYR A 35 -2.65 19.08 -7.53
N LEU A 36 -2.55 17.75 -7.49
CA LEU A 36 -3.69 16.84 -7.55
C LEU A 36 -4.00 16.29 -6.17
N ASN A 37 -5.28 16.25 -5.81
CA ASN A 37 -5.77 15.55 -4.62
C ASN A 37 -6.91 14.61 -5.02
N LEU A 38 -6.63 13.32 -5.05
CA LEU A 38 -7.59 12.25 -5.34
C LEU A 38 -7.87 11.51 -4.05
N HIS A 39 -8.99 11.84 -3.41
CA HIS A 39 -9.30 11.26 -2.11
C HIS A 39 -10.74 10.81 -1.92
N ASN A 40 -10.92 9.83 -1.03
CA ASN A 40 -12.23 9.28 -0.64
C ASN A 40 -13.05 8.74 -1.83
N ASN A 41 -12.39 8.18 -2.85
CA ASN A 41 -13.06 7.54 -3.97
C ASN A 41 -13.14 6.03 -3.80
N GLU A 42 -14.20 5.46 -4.33
CA GLU A 42 -14.31 4.04 -4.62
C GLU A 42 -14.17 3.85 -6.14
N VAL A 43 -13.19 3.06 -6.58
CA VAL A 43 -12.84 2.87 -8.00
C VAL A 43 -12.69 1.37 -8.29
N TYR A 44 -13.62 0.82 -9.07
CA TYR A 44 -13.68 -0.62 -9.27
C TYR A 44 -14.25 -1.04 -10.62
N ASP A 45 -14.11 -2.34 -10.92
CA ASP A 45 -14.58 -3.02 -12.13
C ASP A 45 -14.09 -2.36 -13.44
N CYS A 46 -12.92 -1.71 -13.40
CA CYS A 46 -12.28 -1.14 -14.58
C CYS A 46 -11.44 -2.22 -15.28
N PRO A 47 -11.58 -2.42 -16.61
CA PRO A 47 -10.77 -3.40 -17.33
C PRO A 47 -9.26 -3.10 -17.29
N ASN A 48 -8.89 -1.83 -17.05
CA ASN A 48 -7.52 -1.32 -16.98
C ASN A 48 -7.23 -0.80 -15.55
N SER A 49 -6.18 0.00 -15.33
CA SER A 49 -5.83 0.56 -14.00
C SER A 49 -7.02 1.26 -13.34
N GLY A 50 -7.15 1.12 -12.03
CA GLY A 50 -8.16 1.83 -11.25
C GLY A 50 -7.87 3.32 -11.23
N ILE A 51 -6.75 3.72 -10.62
CA ILE A 51 -6.26 5.11 -10.62
C ILE A 51 -4.88 5.15 -11.28
N ARG A 52 -4.70 6.03 -12.27
CA ARG A 52 -3.44 6.16 -13.01
C ARG A 52 -3.06 7.62 -13.23
N LEU A 53 -1.85 7.97 -12.81
CA LEU A 53 -1.21 9.25 -13.10
C LEU A 53 0.04 9.02 -13.93
N ASN A 54 0.13 9.68 -15.06
CA ASN A 54 1.34 9.78 -15.87
C ASN A 54 1.82 11.22 -15.93
N ASN A 55 3.13 11.45 -15.99
CA ASN A 55 3.74 12.77 -16.23
C ASN A 55 3.25 13.87 -15.27
N SER A 56 2.86 13.45 -14.07
CA SER A 56 2.23 14.30 -13.05
C SER A 56 3.24 14.72 -11.98
N ASP A 57 2.88 15.73 -11.19
CA ASP A 57 3.69 16.25 -10.08
C ASP A 57 2.77 16.72 -8.94
N TYR A 58 3.25 16.82 -7.71
CA TYR A 58 2.45 17.29 -6.56
C TYR A 58 1.10 16.56 -6.43
N ALA A 59 1.11 15.23 -6.43
CA ALA A 59 -0.10 14.42 -6.37
C ALA A 59 -0.25 13.69 -5.02
N ARG A 60 -1.46 13.79 -4.44
CA ARG A 60 -1.90 13.01 -3.28
C ARG A 60 -3.03 12.07 -3.70
N ILE A 61 -2.83 10.78 -3.54
CA ILE A 61 -3.85 9.74 -3.72
C ILE A 61 -4.11 9.15 -2.34
N SER A 62 -5.24 9.49 -1.72
CA SER A 62 -5.48 9.09 -0.32
C SER A 62 -6.89 8.65 0.03
N TYR A 63 -7.04 7.74 1.00
CA TYR A 63 -8.35 7.27 1.46
C TYR A 63 -9.24 6.70 0.34
N ASN A 64 -8.65 6.18 -0.73
CA ASN A 64 -9.41 5.54 -1.80
C ASN A 64 -9.51 4.03 -1.56
N THR A 65 -10.62 3.45 -2.02
CA THR A 65 -10.80 1.99 -2.10
C THR A 65 -10.78 1.60 -3.58
N VAL A 66 -9.76 0.87 -4.01
CA VAL A 66 -9.50 0.55 -5.43
C VAL A 66 -9.44 -0.96 -5.64
N TYR A 67 -10.42 -1.53 -6.33
CA TYR A 67 -10.55 -2.98 -6.38
C TYR A 67 -11.18 -3.55 -7.65
N ASN A 68 -11.01 -4.86 -7.89
CA ASN A 68 -11.55 -5.55 -9.08
C ASN A 68 -11.17 -4.91 -10.42
N ASN A 69 -10.07 -4.16 -10.47
CA ASN A 69 -9.60 -3.54 -11.70
C ASN A 69 -8.60 -4.46 -12.43
N THR A 70 -8.15 -4.03 -13.61
CA THR A 70 -7.07 -4.63 -14.41
C THR A 70 -7.33 -6.01 -15.01
N TRP A 71 -8.49 -6.62 -14.75
CA TRP A 71 -8.81 -7.99 -15.18
C TRP A 71 -8.62 -8.26 -16.67
N TRP A 72 -8.88 -7.28 -17.52
CA TRP A 72 -8.94 -7.49 -18.97
C TRP A 72 -8.14 -6.43 -19.72
N SER A 73 -6.85 -6.30 -19.39
CA SER A 73 -5.94 -5.36 -20.05
C SER A 73 -4.63 -6.00 -20.48
N TYR A 74 -4.33 -5.89 -21.77
CA TYR A 74 -3.03 -6.26 -22.32
C TYR A 74 -1.94 -5.20 -22.06
N ASN A 75 -2.26 -4.08 -21.41
CA ASN A 75 -1.34 -2.93 -21.24
C ASN A 75 -0.44 -3.00 -19.99
N GLY A 76 -0.47 -4.09 -19.21
CA GLY A 76 0.36 -4.24 -18.00
C GLY A 76 -0.03 -3.20 -16.93
N GLU A 77 -1.15 -3.44 -16.25
CA GLU A 77 -1.79 -2.44 -15.38
C GLU A 77 -1.90 -2.92 -13.94
N SER A 78 -2.03 -1.97 -13.00
CA SER A 78 -2.13 -2.21 -11.56
C SER A 78 -3.26 -1.36 -10.95
N GLY A 79 -3.60 -1.56 -9.68
CA GLY A 79 -4.72 -0.85 -9.02
C GLY A 79 -4.53 0.66 -9.01
N ILE A 80 -3.51 1.13 -8.30
CA ILE A 80 -3.06 2.52 -8.26
C ILE A 80 -1.68 2.61 -8.91
N VAL A 81 -1.54 3.46 -9.93
CA VAL A 81 -0.31 3.64 -10.71
C VAL A 81 0.11 5.10 -10.75
N ILE A 82 1.37 5.36 -10.38
CA ILE A 82 2.07 6.60 -10.73
C ILE A 82 3.22 6.21 -11.67
N ALA A 83 3.26 6.77 -12.87
CA ALA A 83 4.28 6.48 -13.86
C ALA A 83 4.92 7.76 -14.40
N GLN A 84 6.24 7.76 -14.58
CA GLN A 84 6.93 8.77 -15.38
C GLN A 84 6.65 10.21 -14.89
N SER A 85 6.66 10.44 -13.58
CA SER A 85 6.44 11.76 -12.97
C SER A 85 7.38 12.79 -13.61
N LEU A 86 6.89 14.01 -13.76
CA LEU A 86 7.58 15.08 -14.47
C LEU A 86 7.65 16.29 -13.57
N ASN A 87 8.86 16.80 -13.30
CA ASN A 87 9.04 17.99 -12.48
C ASN A 87 8.34 19.20 -13.12
N ARG A 88 7.44 19.87 -12.40
CA ARG A 88 6.66 21.02 -12.90
C ARG A 88 7.09 22.37 -12.36
N ASP A 89 8.12 22.40 -11.52
CA ASP A 89 8.63 23.61 -10.90
C ASP A 89 10.16 23.71 -11.00
N ALA A 90 10.71 24.79 -10.43
CA ALA A 90 12.15 25.02 -10.35
C ALA A 90 12.82 24.33 -9.15
N ASP A 91 12.07 23.57 -8.35
CA ASP A 91 12.64 22.82 -7.23
C ASP A 91 13.41 21.62 -7.78
N ASN A 92 14.73 21.69 -7.69
CA ASN A 92 15.67 20.68 -8.13
C ASN A 92 16.26 19.90 -6.93
N THR A 93 15.50 19.80 -5.83
CA THR A 93 15.91 19.07 -4.63
C THR A 93 15.06 17.82 -4.40
N ASN A 94 15.63 16.82 -3.73
CA ASN A 94 14.93 15.60 -3.31
C ASN A 94 14.56 15.67 -1.82
N THR A 95 14.20 16.85 -1.33
CA THR A 95 13.91 17.07 0.11
C THR A 95 12.42 17.11 0.41
N LYS A 96 11.58 17.41 -0.60
CA LYS A 96 10.13 17.53 -0.45
C LYS A 96 9.42 16.31 -1.00
N ILE A 97 8.45 15.82 -0.23
CA ILE A 97 7.51 14.80 -0.72
C ILE A 97 6.54 15.47 -1.69
N LYS A 98 6.68 15.16 -2.97
CA LYS A 98 5.81 15.67 -4.04
C LYS A 98 4.71 14.67 -4.41
N MET A 99 4.96 13.37 -4.25
CA MET A 99 4.03 12.32 -4.67
C MET A 99 3.68 11.41 -3.50
N ARG A 100 2.39 11.19 -3.27
CA ARG A 100 1.88 10.45 -2.10
C ARG A 100 0.81 9.44 -2.53
N ILE A 101 1.00 8.19 -2.13
CA ILE A 101 -0.02 7.14 -2.12
C ILE A 101 -0.19 6.74 -0.66
N GLU A 102 -1.25 7.21 -0.01
CA GLU A 102 -1.39 7.04 1.45
C GLU A 102 -2.81 6.68 1.90
N ASN A 103 -2.95 5.86 2.94
CA ASN A 103 -4.25 5.50 3.51
C ASN A 103 -5.22 4.86 2.49
N ASN A 104 -4.73 4.22 1.42
CA ASN A 104 -5.59 3.58 0.43
C ASN A 104 -5.80 2.09 0.76
N ILE A 105 -6.95 1.57 0.37
CA ILE A 105 -7.26 0.13 0.40
C ILE A 105 -7.26 -0.37 -1.04
N THR A 106 -6.41 -1.34 -1.38
CA THR A 106 -6.32 -1.91 -2.73
C THR A 106 -6.45 -3.43 -2.70
N TYR A 107 -7.41 -3.99 -3.44
CA TYR A 107 -7.60 -5.44 -3.47
C TYR A 107 -8.19 -5.99 -4.75
N ALA A 108 -7.96 -7.26 -5.05
CA ALA A 108 -8.52 -7.94 -6.22
C ALA A 108 -8.24 -7.25 -7.57
N ASN A 109 -7.23 -6.38 -7.64
CA ASN A 109 -6.73 -5.84 -8.91
C ASN A 109 -5.82 -6.91 -9.53
N ILE A 110 -6.34 -7.68 -10.49
CA ILE A 110 -5.70 -8.91 -10.98
C ILE A 110 -5.60 -8.84 -12.48
N ASN A 111 -4.41 -8.71 -13.07
CA ASN A 111 -4.34 -8.83 -14.52
C ASN A 111 -4.54 -10.30 -14.94
N LYS A 112 -5.49 -10.56 -15.85
CA LYS A 112 -5.76 -11.92 -16.39
C LYS A 112 -5.34 -12.03 -17.86
N LEU A 113 -4.81 -10.96 -18.44
CA LEU A 113 -4.25 -10.93 -19.78
C LEU A 113 -2.75 -10.64 -19.72
N VAL A 114 -2.01 -11.32 -20.58
CA VAL A 114 -0.58 -11.10 -20.71
C VAL A 114 -0.30 -9.73 -21.34
N TYR A 115 0.78 -9.08 -20.90
CA TYR A 115 1.22 -7.82 -21.50
C TYR A 115 1.63 -8.03 -22.97
N TYR A 116 1.09 -7.19 -23.85
CA TYR A 116 1.35 -7.23 -25.28
C TYR A 116 1.52 -5.81 -25.81
N ASN A 117 2.54 -5.56 -26.64
CA ASN A 117 2.71 -4.29 -27.30
C ASN A 117 3.11 -4.51 -28.77
N PRO A 118 2.22 -4.21 -29.74
CA PRO A 118 2.51 -4.45 -31.15
C PRO A 118 3.62 -3.55 -31.70
N SER A 119 4.00 -2.49 -30.98
CA SER A 119 5.11 -1.60 -31.36
C SER A 119 6.48 -2.15 -30.99
N TYR A 120 6.57 -3.23 -30.22
CA TYR A 120 7.84 -3.87 -29.88
C TYR A 120 8.27 -4.82 -31.01
N ALA A 121 9.57 -4.81 -31.32
CA ALA A 121 10.15 -5.72 -32.30
C ALA A 121 10.14 -7.15 -31.74
N CYS A 122 9.13 -7.92 -32.12
CA CYS A 122 9.01 -9.35 -31.83
C CYS A 122 9.20 -10.11 -33.14
N GLU A 123 10.37 -9.97 -33.75
CA GLU A 123 10.68 -10.54 -35.06
C GLU A 123 11.51 -11.82 -34.91
N ASP A 124 11.31 -12.76 -35.84
CA ASP A 124 12.20 -13.90 -36.05
C ASP A 124 13.52 -13.45 -36.70
N GLY A 125 14.48 -14.38 -36.84
CA GLY A 125 15.76 -14.11 -37.51
C GLY A 125 15.65 -13.72 -39.00
N SER A 126 14.44 -13.67 -39.57
CA SER A 126 14.13 -13.27 -40.94
C SER A 126 13.35 -11.95 -41.01
N GLY A 127 13.09 -11.28 -39.88
CA GLY A 127 12.36 -10.01 -39.81
C GLY A 127 10.83 -10.13 -39.85
N ASN A 128 10.26 -11.34 -39.68
CA ASN A 128 8.81 -11.52 -39.59
C ASN A 128 8.35 -11.57 -38.14
N TYR A 129 7.12 -11.13 -37.85
CA TYR A 129 6.56 -11.22 -36.51
C TYR A 129 6.50 -12.68 -35.99
N ASP A 130 7.24 -12.96 -34.92
CA ASP A 130 7.25 -14.26 -34.25
C ASP A 130 6.14 -14.33 -33.19
N THR A 131 5.06 -15.02 -33.54
CA THR A 131 3.92 -15.25 -32.65
C THR A 131 4.22 -16.18 -31.47
N THR A 132 5.37 -16.85 -31.47
CA THR A 132 5.79 -17.80 -30.43
C THR A 132 6.84 -17.23 -29.48
N LEU A 133 7.38 -16.04 -29.80
CA LEU A 133 8.39 -15.40 -28.97
C LEU A 133 7.80 -14.99 -27.61
N ASP A 134 8.36 -15.52 -26.52
CA ASP A 134 7.96 -15.28 -25.13
C ASP A 134 8.70 -14.09 -24.48
N SER A 135 9.34 -13.25 -25.30
CA SER A 135 9.96 -12.00 -24.86
C SER A 135 8.92 -11.01 -24.32
N TYR A 136 9.38 -10.04 -23.51
CA TYR A 136 8.52 -9.00 -22.95
C TYR A 136 7.73 -8.28 -24.06
N ALA A 137 6.41 -8.14 -23.86
CA ALA A 137 5.46 -7.54 -24.80
C ALA A 137 5.13 -8.32 -26.08
N CYS A 138 5.68 -9.52 -26.28
CA CYS A 138 5.46 -10.31 -27.49
C CYS A 138 4.22 -11.22 -27.42
N GLY A 139 3.70 -11.63 -28.57
CA GLY A 139 2.45 -12.39 -28.69
C GLY A 139 2.54 -13.82 -28.16
N GLY A 140 3.74 -14.39 -28.09
CA GLY A 140 3.99 -15.70 -27.47
C GLY A 140 4.13 -15.64 -25.95
N ARG A 141 4.03 -14.45 -25.36
CA ARG A 141 4.20 -14.25 -23.92
C ARG A 141 3.16 -15.07 -23.14
N ASN A 142 3.62 -15.82 -22.15
CA ASN A 142 2.76 -16.70 -21.34
C ASN A 142 2.84 -16.44 -19.82
N LYS A 143 3.39 -15.28 -19.46
CA LYS A 143 3.64 -14.80 -18.09
C LYS A 143 2.96 -13.46 -17.85
N ILE A 144 2.18 -13.34 -16.77
CA ILE A 144 1.63 -12.05 -16.33
C ILE A 144 2.69 -11.30 -15.54
N VAL A 145 2.80 -9.99 -15.79
CA VAL A 145 3.88 -9.12 -15.30
C VAL A 145 3.39 -7.91 -14.50
N ASP A 146 2.07 -7.68 -14.46
CA ASP A 146 1.43 -6.61 -13.67
C ASP A 146 0.13 -7.07 -13.00
N GLY A 147 -0.39 -6.25 -12.09
CA GLY A 147 -1.56 -6.56 -11.26
C GLY A 147 -1.30 -6.28 -9.77
N SER A 148 -0.51 -5.26 -9.48
CA SER A 148 -0.15 -4.88 -8.11
C SER A 148 -1.20 -3.96 -7.49
N GLY A 149 -1.24 -3.85 -6.17
CA GLY A 149 -2.13 -2.92 -5.47
C GLY A 149 -1.73 -1.46 -5.69
N CYS A 150 -0.58 -1.06 -5.13
CA CYS A 150 0.02 0.26 -5.30
C CYS A 150 1.36 0.14 -6.05
N TYR A 151 1.53 0.88 -7.13
CA TYR A 151 2.66 0.73 -8.04
C TYR A 151 3.19 2.08 -8.51
N ILE A 152 4.47 2.34 -8.28
CA ILE A 152 5.16 3.49 -8.87
C ILE A 152 6.27 3.04 -9.81
N THR A 153 6.38 3.69 -10.97
CA THR A 153 7.26 3.20 -12.03
C THR A 153 7.92 4.26 -12.90
N ARG A 154 9.17 3.99 -13.30
CA ARG A 154 9.90 4.71 -14.36
C ARG A 154 9.99 6.22 -14.11
N ASN A 155 10.24 6.61 -12.86
CA ASN A 155 10.51 8.02 -12.50
C ASN A 155 12.01 8.33 -12.49
N ALA A 156 12.84 7.30 -12.35
CA ALA A 156 14.25 7.34 -12.74
C ALA A 156 14.36 7.04 -14.24
N TRP A 157 15.36 7.64 -14.89
CA TRP A 157 15.65 7.39 -16.29
C TRP A 157 16.26 6.01 -16.52
N ASP A 158 15.98 5.46 -17.70
CA ASP A 158 16.57 4.23 -18.22
C ASP A 158 16.98 4.45 -19.70
N SER A 159 18.16 3.98 -20.10
CA SER A 159 18.59 4.00 -21.50
C SER A 159 17.72 3.12 -22.39
N ASP A 160 17.08 2.09 -21.83
CA ASP A 160 16.11 1.25 -22.57
C ASP A 160 14.80 2.00 -22.83
N ASP A 161 14.54 3.11 -22.13
CA ASP A 161 13.45 4.05 -22.44
C ASP A 161 13.83 5.04 -23.56
N SER A 162 15.04 4.94 -24.16
CA SER A 162 15.52 5.86 -25.21
C SER A 162 14.65 5.91 -26.46
N GLY A 163 13.79 4.90 -26.68
CA GLY A 163 12.81 4.84 -27.76
C GLY A 163 11.43 5.45 -27.45
N GLY A 164 11.13 5.93 -26.23
CA GLY A 164 9.78 6.39 -25.92
C GLY A 164 9.54 7.17 -24.63
N SER A 165 8.58 8.10 -24.70
CA SER A 165 7.66 8.73 -23.71
C SER A 165 8.05 9.00 -22.24
N ASN A 166 9.14 8.46 -21.69
CA ASN A 166 9.61 8.81 -20.35
C ASN A 166 10.17 10.25 -20.42
N PRO A 167 9.54 11.22 -19.75
CA PRO A 167 9.95 12.62 -19.85
C PRO A 167 11.30 12.87 -19.17
N ASN A 168 11.80 11.91 -18.38
CA ASN A 168 13.02 12.06 -17.60
C ASN A 168 14.30 11.75 -18.39
N TYR A 169 14.34 11.98 -19.71
CA TYR A 169 15.46 11.63 -20.60
C TYR A 169 16.67 12.58 -20.51
N PHE A 170 17.89 12.02 -20.49
CA PHE A 170 19.16 12.76 -20.51
C PHE A 170 19.62 13.12 -21.93
N THR A 171 19.89 14.39 -22.22
CA THR A 171 20.35 14.87 -23.54
C THR A 171 21.86 14.72 -23.80
N ASN A 172 22.66 14.26 -22.83
CA ASN A 172 24.11 14.04 -22.98
C ASN A 172 24.57 12.90 -22.08
N VAL A 173 24.66 11.66 -22.60
CA VAL A 173 25.37 10.58 -21.91
C VAL A 173 26.27 9.86 -22.90
N SER A 174 27.58 9.95 -22.70
CA SER A 174 28.57 9.06 -23.30
C SER A 174 28.94 7.98 -22.28
N GLY A 175 28.38 6.78 -22.41
CA GLY A 175 28.70 5.63 -21.54
C GLY A 175 27.49 5.06 -20.78
N SER A 176 27.67 3.86 -20.22
CA SER A 176 26.64 3.08 -19.49
C SER A 176 26.54 3.43 -17.99
N SER A 177 27.09 4.57 -17.55
CA SER A 177 27.08 4.99 -16.16
C SER A 177 26.03 6.08 -15.91
N ARG A 178 25.22 5.89 -14.85
CA ARG A 178 24.26 6.85 -14.28
C ARG A 178 25.01 8.09 -13.77
N GLU A 179 25.32 9.05 -14.64
CA GLU A 179 25.65 10.40 -14.19
C GLU A 179 24.34 11.17 -14.04
N GLU A 180 23.87 11.30 -12.80
CA GLU A 180 22.62 11.98 -12.44
C GLU A 180 22.71 13.52 -12.56
N SER A 181 23.17 14.02 -13.70
CA SER A 181 23.17 15.46 -14.00
C SER A 181 22.60 15.71 -15.39
N GLY A 182 21.36 16.20 -15.46
CA GLY A 182 20.74 16.64 -16.71
C GLY A 182 19.39 17.32 -16.48
N ASP A 183 18.99 18.14 -17.46
CA ASP A 183 17.92 19.13 -17.36
C ASP A 183 16.50 18.56 -17.11
N ASN A 184 16.29 17.24 -17.28
CA ASN A 184 14.96 16.63 -17.24
C ASN A 184 14.78 15.57 -16.12
N LYS A 185 15.72 15.40 -15.19
CA LYS A 185 15.53 14.47 -14.06
C LYS A 185 14.31 14.87 -13.20
N TYR A 186 13.57 13.90 -12.69
CA TYR A 186 12.53 14.16 -11.69
C TYR A 186 13.15 14.51 -10.32
N TYR A 187 12.68 15.60 -9.71
CA TYR A 187 13.10 16.06 -8.39
C TYR A 187 11.93 16.04 -7.41
N GLY A 188 12.15 15.39 -6.27
CA GLY A 188 11.15 15.22 -5.23
C GLY A 188 11.14 13.79 -4.71
N THR A 189 10.56 13.60 -3.53
CA THR A 189 10.42 12.30 -2.90
C THR A 189 9.02 11.74 -3.04
N PHE A 190 8.94 10.41 -2.95
CA PHE A 190 7.70 9.63 -3.02
C PHE A 190 7.38 9.06 -1.64
N LEU A 191 6.11 9.02 -1.27
CA LEU A 191 5.65 8.43 -0.01
C LEU A 191 4.56 7.39 -0.25
N PHE A 192 4.77 6.18 0.26
CA PHE A 192 3.77 5.16 0.49
C PHE A 192 3.54 5.03 2.00
N ALA A 193 2.39 5.48 2.50
CA ALA A 193 2.09 5.47 3.93
C ALA A 193 0.74 4.82 4.23
N ASN A 194 0.64 3.96 5.24
CA ASN A 194 -0.65 3.44 5.74
C ASN A 194 -1.54 2.76 4.66
N ASN A 195 -0.98 2.24 3.56
CA ASN A 195 -1.82 1.56 2.58
C ASN A 195 -2.09 0.12 3.03
N VAL A 196 -3.29 -0.37 2.76
CA VAL A 196 -3.70 -1.76 2.97
C VAL A 196 -3.88 -2.42 1.60
N SER A 197 -3.05 -3.41 1.30
CA SER A 197 -3.00 -4.04 -0.03
C SER A 197 -3.07 -5.55 0.07
N TYR A 198 -4.14 -6.16 -0.46
CA TYR A 198 -4.39 -7.59 -0.29
C TYR A 198 -5.09 -8.23 -1.49
N ALA A 199 -4.87 -9.53 -1.70
CA ALA A 199 -5.53 -10.28 -2.78
C ALA A 199 -5.40 -9.65 -4.18
N ASN A 200 -4.37 -8.83 -4.43
CA ASN A 200 -4.06 -8.34 -5.77
C ASN A 200 -3.35 -9.43 -6.58
N GLY A 201 -3.32 -9.29 -7.90
CA GLY A 201 -2.77 -10.27 -8.83
C GLY A 201 -1.30 -10.59 -8.59
N MET A 202 -0.51 -9.58 -8.22
CA MET A 202 0.93 -9.69 -8.02
C MET A 202 1.37 -9.19 -6.66
N ASN A 203 1.88 -7.97 -6.60
CA ASN A 203 2.49 -7.38 -5.43
C ASN A 203 1.48 -6.54 -4.64
N GLY A 204 1.78 -6.30 -3.37
CA GLY A 204 1.04 -5.34 -2.58
C GLY A 204 1.42 -3.91 -2.93
N VAL A 205 2.69 -3.57 -2.69
CA VAL A 205 3.29 -2.24 -2.89
C VAL A 205 4.59 -2.39 -3.65
N VAL A 206 4.80 -1.54 -4.67
CA VAL A 206 6.01 -1.62 -5.51
C VAL A 206 6.60 -0.24 -5.76
N VAL A 207 7.90 -0.14 -5.51
CA VAL A 207 8.78 0.93 -5.97
C VAL A 207 9.61 0.37 -7.13
N HIS A 208 9.30 0.76 -8.36
CA HIS A 208 9.98 0.28 -9.55
C HIS A 208 10.67 1.43 -10.29
N LYS A 209 11.97 1.34 -10.57
CA LYS A 209 12.72 2.35 -11.33
C LYS A 209 12.41 3.78 -10.85
N THR A 210 12.45 4.00 -9.54
CA THR A 210 12.01 5.23 -8.86
C THR A 210 12.88 5.48 -7.64
N ASP A 211 13.75 6.49 -7.71
CA ASP A 211 14.60 6.86 -6.58
C ASP A 211 13.86 7.72 -5.55
N TYR A 212 14.40 7.83 -4.33
CA TYR A 212 13.89 8.70 -3.26
C TYR A 212 12.46 8.37 -2.80
N ALA A 213 12.20 7.08 -2.58
CA ALA A 213 10.91 6.60 -2.07
C ALA A 213 10.97 6.24 -0.59
N ASN A 214 9.94 6.63 0.15
CA ASN A 214 9.73 6.26 1.54
C ASN A 214 8.48 5.38 1.63
N VAL A 215 8.64 4.15 2.13
CA VAL A 215 7.59 3.13 2.24
C VAL A 215 7.40 2.80 3.72
N TYR A 216 6.38 3.40 4.34
CA TYR A 216 6.16 3.38 5.78
C TYR A 216 4.76 2.86 6.13
N ASN A 217 4.62 2.11 7.23
CA ASN A 217 3.32 1.75 7.79
C ASN A 217 2.36 1.04 6.81
N ASN A 218 2.82 0.37 5.77
CA ASN A 218 1.91 -0.33 4.86
C ASN A 218 1.59 -1.71 5.43
N THR A 219 0.35 -2.16 5.26
CA THR A 219 -0.07 -3.54 5.55
C THR A 219 -0.34 -4.27 4.24
N VAL A 220 0.45 -5.31 3.98
CA VAL A 220 0.37 -6.13 2.77
C VAL A 220 0.04 -7.57 3.15
N TYR A 221 -1.01 -8.16 2.58
CA TYR A 221 -1.45 -9.49 2.98
C TYR A 221 -1.99 -10.32 1.83
N GLY A 222 -1.40 -11.50 1.59
CA GLY A 222 -1.99 -12.51 0.73
C GLY A 222 -2.25 -12.05 -0.71
N ASN A 223 -1.39 -11.17 -1.26
CA ASN A 223 -1.39 -10.87 -2.69
C ASN A 223 -0.76 -12.03 -3.47
N GLY A 224 -0.83 -11.99 -4.80
CA GLY A 224 -0.37 -13.06 -5.67
C GLY A 224 -1.51 -13.95 -6.16
N GLU A 225 -2.64 -13.34 -6.53
CA GLU A 225 -3.80 -14.04 -7.11
C GLU A 225 -3.57 -14.60 -8.51
N VAL A 226 -2.67 -14.00 -9.26
CA VAL A 226 -2.10 -14.64 -10.44
C VAL A 226 -1.24 -15.80 -9.95
N PRO A 227 -1.42 -17.03 -10.44
CA PRO A 227 -0.63 -18.12 -9.92
C PRO A 227 0.83 -18.10 -10.36
N SER A 228 1.68 -18.71 -9.56
CA SER A 228 3.06 -19.03 -9.91
C SER A 228 3.26 -20.54 -10.02
N THR A 229 4.26 -20.95 -10.81
CA THR A 229 4.67 -22.37 -10.96
C THR A 229 5.09 -23.04 -9.65
N GLY A 230 5.41 -22.26 -8.62
CA GLY A 230 5.73 -22.75 -7.29
C GLY A 230 4.54 -22.87 -6.34
N ASP A 231 3.35 -22.41 -6.75
CA ASP A 231 2.17 -22.40 -5.88
C ASP A 231 1.64 -23.84 -5.68
N PRO A 232 1.09 -24.16 -4.50
CA PRO A 232 0.57 -25.52 -4.21
C PRO A 232 -0.54 -25.97 -5.16
N ASP A 233 -1.28 -25.03 -5.74
CA ASP A 233 -2.38 -25.27 -6.67
C ASP A 233 -1.97 -25.15 -8.15
N TRP A 234 -0.68 -25.07 -8.46
CA TRP A 234 -0.18 -24.97 -9.84
C TRP A 234 -0.76 -26.04 -10.78
N GLY A 235 -1.42 -25.58 -11.84
CA GLY A 235 -2.06 -26.42 -12.85
C GLY A 235 -3.44 -27.00 -12.46
N ASN A 236 -3.92 -26.77 -11.23
CA ASN A 236 -5.16 -27.33 -10.70
C ASN A 236 -6.21 -26.24 -10.43
N TYR A 237 -6.66 -25.54 -11.48
CA TYR A 237 -7.59 -24.43 -11.38
C TYR A 237 -8.97 -24.77 -11.96
N SER A 238 -10.02 -24.26 -11.31
CA SER A 238 -11.37 -24.19 -11.89
C SER A 238 -11.50 -23.04 -12.91
N ASP A 239 -10.74 -21.97 -12.72
CA ASP A 239 -10.72 -20.80 -13.59
C ASP A 239 -9.94 -21.06 -14.88
N THR A 240 -10.62 -21.00 -16.02
CA THR A 240 -10.03 -21.26 -17.34
C THR A 240 -8.86 -20.33 -17.69
N TRP A 241 -8.89 -19.08 -17.22
CA TRP A 241 -7.81 -18.11 -17.49
C TRP A 241 -6.51 -18.48 -16.76
N LYS A 242 -6.58 -19.11 -15.58
CA LYS A 242 -5.41 -19.61 -14.86
C LYS A 242 -4.81 -20.83 -15.54
N SER A 243 -5.68 -21.76 -15.97
CA SER A 243 -5.26 -22.96 -16.72
C SER A 243 -4.60 -22.65 -18.06
N ALA A 244 -4.80 -21.45 -18.60
CA ALA A 244 -4.17 -21.00 -19.85
C ALA A 244 -2.73 -20.49 -19.67
N LEU A 245 -2.24 -20.31 -18.44
CA LEU A 245 -0.90 -19.78 -18.17
C LEU A 245 0.17 -20.87 -18.29
N GLY A 246 1.27 -20.55 -18.99
CA GLY A 246 2.43 -21.43 -19.12
C GLY A 246 3.50 -21.24 -18.04
N ALA A 247 3.66 -20.01 -17.53
CA ALA A 247 4.72 -19.67 -16.57
C ALA A 247 4.26 -18.81 -15.37
N GLY A 248 2.99 -18.40 -15.31
CA GLY A 248 2.42 -17.73 -14.14
C GLY A 248 2.95 -16.30 -13.92
N ARG A 249 3.31 -15.97 -12.67
CA ARG A 249 3.99 -14.72 -12.25
C ARG A 249 5.34 -15.01 -11.57
N GLN A 250 6.10 -13.96 -11.23
CA GLN A 250 7.18 -14.07 -10.24
C GLN A 250 6.64 -14.34 -8.81
N ASN A 251 7.49 -14.89 -7.94
CA ASN A 251 7.17 -15.20 -6.54
C ASN A 251 7.30 -14.00 -5.59
N TYR A 252 7.12 -12.79 -6.10
CA TYR A 252 7.14 -11.58 -5.28
C TYR A 252 5.69 -11.17 -5.13
N SER A 253 5.16 -11.19 -3.91
CA SER A 253 3.76 -10.80 -3.63
C SER A 253 3.63 -9.73 -2.54
N GLY A 254 4.67 -9.52 -1.73
CA GLY A 254 4.67 -8.50 -0.70
C GLY A 254 5.08 -7.11 -1.20
N ILE A 255 5.98 -6.46 -0.45
CA ILE A 255 6.56 -5.14 -0.74
C ILE A 255 7.83 -5.31 -1.57
N VAL A 256 7.90 -4.63 -2.71
CA VAL A 256 9.01 -4.78 -3.66
C VAL A 256 9.69 -3.46 -3.94
N VAL A 257 11.00 -3.43 -3.73
CA VAL A 257 11.90 -2.42 -4.28
C VAL A 257 12.59 -3.05 -5.48
N HIS A 258 12.34 -2.51 -6.66
CA HIS A 258 12.88 -3.01 -7.91
C HIS A 258 13.68 -1.92 -8.61
N SER A 259 14.99 -2.07 -8.65
CA SER A 259 15.91 -1.19 -9.37
C SER A 259 15.62 0.25 -8.96
N SER A 260 15.96 0.63 -7.73
CA SER A 260 15.66 1.96 -7.18
C SER A 260 16.65 2.29 -6.07
N SER A 261 17.08 3.55 -6.00
CA SER A 261 18.07 4.05 -5.03
C SER A 261 17.44 4.99 -4.00
N ASN A 262 18.09 5.14 -2.85
CA ASN A 262 17.64 6.03 -1.78
C ASN A 262 16.21 5.68 -1.34
N VAL A 263 15.96 4.41 -1.06
CA VAL A 263 14.64 3.89 -0.68
C VAL A 263 14.67 3.45 0.78
N ASN A 264 13.72 3.94 1.57
CA ASN A 264 13.51 3.51 2.96
C ASN A 264 12.23 2.67 3.04
N VAL A 265 12.33 1.48 3.61
CA VAL A 265 11.20 0.56 3.84
C VAL A 265 11.16 0.25 5.32
N LEU A 266 10.30 0.93 6.09
CA LEU A 266 10.26 0.79 7.55
C LEU A 266 8.83 0.68 8.07
N ASN A 267 8.67 0.04 9.23
CA ASN A 267 7.42 -0.06 9.96
C ASN A 267 6.27 -0.69 9.15
N ASN A 268 6.57 -1.52 8.15
CA ASN A 268 5.55 -2.19 7.35
C ASN A 268 5.25 -3.60 7.87
N ILE A 269 4.04 -4.09 7.61
CA ILE A 269 3.69 -5.50 7.73
C ILE A 269 3.53 -6.07 6.31
N SER A 270 4.16 -7.21 6.03
CA SER A 270 3.92 -7.96 4.79
C SER A 270 3.85 -9.45 5.06
N GLU A 271 2.77 -10.10 4.62
CA GLU A 271 2.62 -11.55 4.65
C GLU A 271 2.31 -12.08 3.26
N ALA A 272 3.15 -13.02 2.80
CA ALA A 272 2.99 -13.66 1.50
C ALA A 272 1.81 -14.64 1.53
N ARG A 273 1.23 -14.94 0.35
CA ARG A 273 0.09 -15.85 0.24
C ARG A 273 0.48 -17.32 0.41
N PHE A 274 1.61 -17.71 -0.18
CA PHE A 274 2.07 -19.10 -0.20
C PHE A 274 3.53 -19.21 0.22
N GLY A 275 3.95 -20.42 0.61
CA GLY A 275 5.31 -20.71 1.09
C GLY A 275 6.43 -20.37 0.10
N ASN A 276 6.15 -20.39 -1.20
CA ASN A 276 7.10 -20.06 -2.27
C ASN A 276 7.20 -18.55 -2.56
N ASP A 277 6.26 -17.73 -2.06
CA ASP A 277 6.25 -16.29 -2.26
C ASP A 277 7.20 -15.57 -1.32
N THR A 278 7.45 -14.29 -1.58
CA THR A 278 8.34 -13.45 -0.77
C THR A 278 7.63 -12.18 -0.29
N ALA A 279 7.74 -11.90 1.01
CA ALA A 279 7.11 -10.78 1.70
C ALA A 279 7.85 -9.44 1.49
N PHE A 280 9.18 -9.44 1.43
CA PHE A 280 9.99 -8.26 1.15
C PHE A 280 11.04 -8.56 0.09
N VAL A 281 11.14 -7.72 -0.94
CA VAL A 281 12.04 -7.98 -2.06
C VAL A 281 12.87 -6.75 -2.38
N ASN A 282 14.18 -6.97 -2.53
CA ASN A 282 15.07 -6.01 -3.17
C ASN A 282 15.73 -6.65 -4.40
N TYR A 283 15.29 -6.22 -5.57
CA TYR A 283 15.74 -6.75 -6.85
C TYR A 283 16.34 -5.66 -7.71
N VAL A 284 17.48 -5.95 -8.34
CA VAL A 284 18.18 -5.04 -9.25
C VAL A 284 18.31 -5.71 -10.60
N GLU A 285 17.78 -5.06 -11.63
CA GLU A 285 17.87 -5.54 -13.00
C GLU A 285 19.33 -5.57 -13.47
N SER A 286 19.66 -6.49 -14.40
CA SER A 286 21.00 -6.56 -14.95
C SER A 286 21.36 -5.24 -15.64
N GLY A 287 22.56 -4.73 -15.38
CA GLY A 287 23.01 -3.43 -15.91
C GLY A 287 22.57 -2.21 -15.09
N TRP A 288 21.75 -2.40 -14.04
CA TRP A 288 21.39 -1.34 -13.11
C TRP A 288 22.29 -1.31 -11.88
N VAL A 289 22.56 -0.10 -11.37
CA VAL A 289 23.29 0.12 -10.11
C VAL A 289 22.38 0.89 -9.17
N VAL A 290 22.22 0.37 -7.96
CA VAL A 290 21.43 1.00 -6.90
C VAL A 290 22.28 1.24 -5.66
N GLU A 291 21.88 2.22 -4.87
CA GLU A 291 22.52 2.56 -3.60
C GLU A 291 21.47 2.94 -2.55
N ASN A 292 21.85 2.85 -1.28
CA ASN A 292 21.07 3.37 -0.15
C ASN A 292 19.62 2.83 -0.09
N VAL A 293 19.44 1.52 -0.27
CA VAL A 293 18.16 0.84 -0.01
C VAL A 293 18.21 0.26 1.40
N SER A 294 17.32 0.72 2.27
CA SER A 294 17.28 0.33 3.68
C SER A 294 15.93 -0.28 4.02
N PHE A 295 15.96 -1.49 4.58
CA PHE A 295 14.80 -2.14 5.18
C PHE A 295 14.76 -1.96 6.71
N GLY A 296 15.74 -1.26 7.29
CA GLY A 296 15.83 -0.93 8.72
C GLY A 296 15.93 -2.14 9.65
N SER A 297 16.95 -2.15 10.51
CA SER A 297 17.12 -3.19 11.55
C SER A 297 15.85 -3.36 12.41
N SER A 298 15.20 -4.51 12.26
CA SER A 298 14.01 -5.05 12.92
C SER A 298 12.75 -4.23 12.70
N LYS A 299 12.74 -3.34 11.71
CA LYS A 299 11.68 -2.34 11.56
C LYS A 299 10.50 -2.81 10.74
N ASN A 300 10.57 -3.95 10.06
CA ASN A 300 9.42 -4.49 9.35
C ASN A 300 9.00 -5.82 9.97
N LEU A 301 7.72 -6.13 9.87
CA LEU A 301 7.20 -7.44 10.23
C LEU A 301 6.92 -8.24 8.97
N ALA A 302 7.56 -9.41 8.88
CA ALA A 302 7.25 -10.42 7.89
C ALA A 302 6.35 -11.47 8.53
N GLY A 303 5.21 -11.73 7.90
CA GLY A 303 4.33 -12.82 8.28
C GLY A 303 5.02 -14.16 8.15
N THR A 304 4.48 -15.17 8.83
CA THR A 304 5.06 -16.53 8.85
C THR A 304 4.78 -17.34 7.58
N THR A 305 4.00 -16.78 6.65
CA THR A 305 3.68 -17.41 5.37
C THR A 305 4.64 -16.90 4.29
N GLY A 306 5.41 -17.81 3.70
CA GLY A 306 6.36 -17.48 2.61
C GLY A 306 7.76 -17.19 3.10
N ASN A 307 8.58 -16.69 2.18
CA ASN A 307 9.92 -16.22 2.47
C ASN A 307 9.86 -14.79 3.02
N VAL A 308 10.56 -14.55 4.12
CA VAL A 308 10.68 -13.21 4.74
C VAL A 308 11.21 -12.20 3.73
N ALA A 309 12.35 -12.51 3.12
CA ALA A 309 13.09 -11.60 2.25
C ALA A 309 13.66 -12.31 1.03
N GLY A 310 13.85 -11.58 -0.08
CA GLY A 310 14.41 -12.12 -1.30
C GLY A 310 14.76 -11.07 -2.35
N GLY A 311 14.92 -11.51 -3.59
CA GLY A 311 15.52 -10.73 -4.68
C GLY A 311 16.97 -11.12 -4.91
N ASN A 312 17.71 -10.29 -5.64
CA ASN A 312 19.13 -10.55 -5.93
C ASN A 312 20.09 -9.64 -5.15
N GLN A 313 19.56 -8.81 -4.25
CA GLN A 313 20.33 -8.06 -3.26
C GLN A 313 20.22 -8.75 -1.90
N SER A 314 21.31 -8.75 -1.13
CA SER A 314 21.29 -9.30 0.22
C SER A 314 20.49 -8.38 1.14
N LEU A 315 19.53 -8.96 1.85
CA LEU A 315 18.77 -8.31 2.93
C LEU A 315 19.14 -8.99 4.26
N SER A 316 19.24 -8.21 5.33
CA SER A 316 19.60 -8.77 6.63
C SER A 316 18.37 -9.38 7.30
N SER A 317 18.50 -10.58 7.88
CA SER A 317 17.43 -11.13 8.72
C SER A 317 17.13 -10.24 9.91
N SER A 318 18.12 -9.45 10.36
CA SER A 318 17.90 -8.47 11.42
C SER A 318 16.91 -7.40 11.04
N ASP A 319 16.63 -7.15 9.74
CA ASP A 319 15.72 -6.10 9.27
C ASP A 319 14.24 -6.46 9.50
N PHE A 320 13.97 -7.71 9.86
CA PHE A 320 12.62 -8.26 9.93
C PHE A 320 12.34 -8.91 11.29
N THR A 321 11.16 -8.64 11.81
CA THR A 321 10.50 -9.48 12.82
C THR A 321 9.68 -10.52 12.08
N GLU A 322 10.06 -11.79 12.15
CA GLU A 322 9.30 -12.89 11.55
C GLU A 322 8.28 -13.43 12.56
N ALA A 323 7.02 -13.04 12.41
CA ALA A 323 5.95 -13.45 13.30
C ALA A 323 4.57 -13.30 12.64
N ASN A 324 3.57 -14.00 13.19
CA ASN A 324 2.19 -13.77 12.77
C ASN A 324 1.75 -12.36 13.19
N PRO A 325 1.23 -11.50 12.29
CA PRO A 325 0.80 -10.14 12.63
C PRO A 325 -0.39 -10.08 13.60
N GLN A 326 -1.13 -11.17 13.78
CA GLN A 326 -2.32 -11.27 14.63
C GLN A 326 -3.40 -10.23 14.29
N PHE A 327 -3.75 -10.16 13.01
CA PHE A 327 -4.89 -9.36 12.55
C PHE A 327 -6.22 -9.87 13.13
N VAL A 328 -7.19 -8.97 13.32
CA VAL A 328 -8.52 -9.30 13.84
C VAL A 328 -9.28 -10.26 12.91
N ASP A 329 -9.32 -9.99 11.60
CA ASP A 329 -9.97 -10.87 10.62
C ASP A 329 -9.39 -10.70 9.19
N ALA A 330 -8.14 -11.11 9.00
CA ALA A 330 -7.46 -10.99 7.70
C ALA A 330 -7.96 -11.98 6.63
N THR A 331 -8.76 -12.99 7.00
CA THR A 331 -9.16 -14.10 6.11
C THR A 331 -10.65 -14.18 5.83
N ASN A 332 -11.41 -13.13 6.18
CA ASN A 332 -12.83 -13.03 5.84
C ASN A 332 -13.07 -13.38 4.36
N ASN A 333 -14.08 -14.22 4.12
CA ASN A 333 -14.49 -14.65 2.78
C ASN A 333 -15.00 -13.50 1.93
N THR A 334 -15.53 -12.45 2.55
CA THR A 334 -15.89 -11.20 1.87
C THR A 334 -14.67 -10.27 1.93
N LEU A 335 -14.00 -10.07 0.79
CA LEU A 335 -12.78 -9.28 0.71
C LEU A 335 -12.92 -7.89 1.34
N SER A 336 -14.00 -7.17 1.03
CA SER A 336 -14.28 -5.84 1.58
C SER A 336 -14.56 -5.80 3.09
N SER A 337 -14.72 -6.96 3.73
CA SER A 337 -14.98 -7.10 5.17
C SER A 337 -13.77 -7.60 5.95
N ARG A 338 -12.62 -7.81 5.30
CA ARG A 338 -11.38 -8.18 6.00
C ARG A 338 -10.92 -7.05 6.90
N ASP A 339 -10.44 -7.42 8.07
CA ASP A 339 -9.97 -6.52 9.11
C ASP A 339 -8.50 -6.78 9.43
N TYR A 340 -7.67 -5.79 9.09
CA TYR A 340 -6.22 -5.81 9.28
C TYR A 340 -5.77 -4.97 10.49
N SER A 341 -6.71 -4.56 11.35
CA SER A 341 -6.37 -4.03 12.66
C SER A 341 -5.73 -5.12 13.53
N LEU A 342 -4.91 -4.70 14.50
CA LEU A 342 -4.11 -5.60 15.32
C LEU A 342 -4.90 -6.09 16.55
N SER A 343 -4.81 -7.39 16.81
CA SER A 343 -5.29 -7.99 18.05
C SER A 343 -4.36 -7.70 19.22
N ILE A 344 -4.87 -7.80 20.45
CA ILE A 344 -4.04 -7.70 21.66
C ILE A 344 -2.92 -8.75 21.65
N GLY A 345 -1.71 -8.34 22.02
CA GLY A 345 -0.53 -9.19 22.01
C GLY A 345 0.17 -9.34 20.66
N SER A 346 -0.31 -8.66 19.61
CA SER A 346 0.35 -8.66 18.31
C SER A 346 1.82 -8.21 18.44
N PRO A 347 2.76 -8.91 17.80
CA PRO A 347 4.16 -8.49 17.73
C PRO A 347 4.39 -7.21 16.92
N ALA A 348 3.34 -6.69 16.26
CA ALA A 348 3.37 -5.40 15.58
C ALA A 348 3.14 -4.20 16.51
N ILE A 349 2.70 -4.43 17.76
CA ILE A 349 2.33 -3.34 18.69
C ILE A 349 3.57 -2.69 19.29
N ASP A 350 3.50 -1.37 19.48
CA ASP A 350 4.49 -0.55 20.20
C ASP A 350 5.91 -0.64 19.65
N HIS A 351 6.02 -0.72 18.33
CA HIS A 351 7.30 -0.75 17.67
C HIS A 351 7.95 0.64 17.60
N ILE A 352 9.24 0.72 17.94
CA ILE A 352 9.99 1.96 17.87
C ILE A 352 10.93 1.87 16.66
N ALA A 353 10.45 2.34 15.51
CA ALA A 353 11.29 2.48 14.33
C ALA A 353 12.46 3.44 14.63
N SER A 354 13.69 3.06 14.28
CA SER A 354 14.88 3.90 14.51
C SER A 354 14.97 5.13 13.58
N ASP A 355 14.05 5.25 12.62
CA ASP A 355 13.83 6.43 11.79
C ASP A 355 12.32 6.59 11.65
N GLN A 356 11.82 7.73 12.13
CA GLN A 356 10.39 8.07 12.16
C GLN A 356 10.09 9.29 11.27
N SER A 357 11.05 9.72 10.44
CA SER A 357 10.97 10.98 9.68
C SER A 357 9.77 11.05 8.73
N TYR A 358 9.24 9.88 8.33
CA TYR A 358 8.12 9.74 7.40
C TYR A 358 6.96 8.92 7.97
N GLU A 359 6.99 8.61 9.26
CA GLU A 359 5.83 8.02 9.95
C GLU A 359 4.68 9.02 9.95
N SER A 360 3.46 8.51 9.83
CA SER A 360 2.27 9.37 9.85
C SER A 360 1.79 9.62 11.27
N ASP A 361 1.39 10.86 11.57
CA ASP A 361 0.77 11.21 12.86
C ASP A 361 -0.56 10.47 13.11
N PHE A 362 -1.14 9.87 12.07
CA PHE A 362 -2.41 9.16 12.11
C PHE A 362 -2.32 7.85 11.33
N ASP A 363 -3.07 6.84 11.76
CA ASP A 363 -3.23 5.59 11.02
C ASP A 363 -4.31 5.71 9.91
N ILE A 364 -4.58 4.62 9.18
CA ILE A 364 -5.60 4.61 8.11
C ILE A 364 -7.03 4.87 8.62
N SER A 365 -7.30 4.61 9.90
CA SER A 365 -8.60 4.82 10.54
C SER A 365 -8.74 6.22 11.19
N GLY A 366 -7.69 7.04 11.13
CA GLY A 366 -7.65 8.38 11.72
C GLY A 366 -7.30 8.39 13.21
N VAL A 367 -6.83 7.27 13.76
CA VAL A 367 -6.33 7.18 15.14
C VAL A 367 -4.97 7.86 15.22
N SER A 368 -4.76 8.72 16.21
CA SER A 368 -3.44 9.33 16.43
C SER A 368 -2.41 8.27 16.79
N ARG A 369 -1.19 8.46 16.31
CA ARG A 369 -0.08 7.61 16.71
C ARG A 369 0.81 8.33 17.73
N PRO A 370 1.40 7.61 18.71
CA PRO A 370 1.07 6.24 19.07
C PRO A 370 -0.18 6.19 19.97
N GLN A 371 -0.65 5.01 20.34
CA GLN A 371 -1.59 4.79 21.44
C GLN A 371 -0.96 4.10 22.66
N GLY A 372 0.13 3.35 22.47
CA GLY A 372 0.98 2.79 23.54
C GLY A 372 2.37 3.45 23.65
N ASN A 373 3.41 2.67 23.90
CA ASN A 373 4.79 3.14 24.02
C ASN A 373 5.44 3.54 22.68
N GLY A 374 4.98 2.99 21.55
CA GLY A 374 5.58 3.19 20.23
C GLY A 374 4.53 3.12 19.13
N PHE A 375 4.92 3.42 17.88
CA PHE A 375 4.01 3.28 16.75
C PHE A 375 3.83 1.81 16.42
N ASP A 376 2.62 1.40 16.08
CA ASP A 376 2.40 0.05 15.60
C ASP A 376 2.89 -0.11 14.16
N MET A 377 3.50 -1.27 13.86
CA MET A 377 3.83 -1.65 12.49
C MET A 377 2.57 -1.78 11.64
N GLY A 378 2.66 -1.39 10.37
CA GLY A 378 1.56 -1.46 9.41
C GLY A 378 0.58 -0.30 9.52
N ALA A 379 -0.55 -0.42 8.82
CA ALA A 379 -1.45 0.69 8.51
C ALA A 379 -2.38 1.11 9.66
N TYR A 380 -2.46 0.30 10.71
CA TYR A 380 -3.36 0.49 11.84
C TYR A 380 -2.57 0.74 13.12
N GLU A 381 -3.12 1.61 13.96
CA GLU A 381 -2.68 1.82 15.32
C GLU A 381 -3.74 1.26 16.27
N ARG A 382 -3.32 0.35 17.15
CA ARG A 382 -4.21 -0.30 18.09
C ARG A 382 -4.58 0.66 19.21
N LEU A 383 -5.89 0.88 19.40
CA LEU A 383 -6.39 1.66 20.52
C LEU A 383 -5.99 1.07 21.87
N ASN A 384 -5.49 1.92 22.76
CA ASN A 384 -5.26 1.56 24.15
C ASN A 384 -6.62 1.42 24.86
N THR A 385 -7.00 0.17 25.12
CA THR A 385 -8.33 -0.19 25.59
C THR A 385 -8.32 -0.41 27.09
N TRP A 386 -9.29 0.16 27.81
CA TRP A 386 -9.50 -0.15 29.21
C TRP A 386 -10.04 -1.57 29.35
N ASP A 387 -9.25 -2.48 29.92
CA ASP A 387 -9.68 -3.85 30.24
C ASP A 387 -10.15 -4.00 31.69
N GLY A 388 -9.79 -3.06 32.57
CA GLY A 388 -10.22 -3.02 33.97
C GLY A 388 -9.83 -4.27 34.76
N SER A 389 -8.73 -4.93 34.38
CA SER A 389 -8.29 -6.18 34.98
C SER A 389 -7.86 -6.06 36.45
N GLU A 390 -7.33 -4.90 36.86
CA GLU A 390 -6.76 -4.71 38.20
C GLU A 390 -7.64 -3.91 39.16
N SER A 391 -8.21 -2.78 38.72
CA SER A 391 -8.95 -1.87 39.60
C SER A 391 -9.79 -0.86 38.84
N THR A 392 -10.52 0.02 39.54
CA THR A 392 -11.23 1.15 38.92
C THR A 392 -10.34 2.37 38.68
N ALA A 393 -9.09 2.40 39.14
CA ALA A 393 -8.26 3.60 39.10
C ALA A 393 -7.71 3.86 37.68
N TRP A 394 -8.07 5.00 37.07
CA TRP A 394 -7.59 5.40 35.73
C TRP A 394 -6.06 5.33 35.59
N THR A 395 -5.36 5.65 36.67
CA THR A 395 -3.90 5.77 36.76
C THR A 395 -3.16 4.44 36.89
N THR A 396 -3.86 3.31 37.02
CA THR A 396 -3.22 1.99 37.08
C THR A 396 -2.96 1.50 35.66
N ALA A 397 -1.68 1.42 35.28
CA ALA A 397 -1.25 1.07 33.92
C ALA A 397 -1.74 -0.32 33.48
N ASP A 398 -1.80 -1.28 34.41
CA ASP A 398 -2.23 -2.66 34.16
C ASP A 398 -3.73 -2.78 33.80
N ASN A 399 -4.54 -1.74 34.02
CA ASN A 399 -5.94 -1.69 33.53
C ASN A 399 -6.07 -1.40 32.03
N TRP A 400 -4.95 -1.13 31.35
CA TRP A 400 -4.90 -0.69 29.97
C TRP A 400 -4.23 -1.75 29.11
N SER A 401 -4.82 -2.06 27.96
CA SER A 401 -4.34 -3.15 27.10
C SER A 401 -2.92 -2.94 26.54
N ALA A 402 -2.41 -1.71 26.57
CA ALA A 402 -1.04 -1.38 26.18
C ALA A 402 -0.07 -1.28 27.40
N GLY A 403 -0.54 -1.59 28.61
CA GLY A 403 0.26 -1.50 29.83
C GLY A 403 0.72 -0.07 30.17
N VAL A 404 0.04 0.95 29.65
CA VAL A 404 0.36 2.37 29.86
C VAL A 404 -0.89 3.20 30.08
N VAL A 405 -0.79 4.21 30.94
CA VAL A 405 -1.89 5.16 31.19
C VAL A 405 -1.97 6.18 30.04
N PRO A 406 -3.12 6.36 29.37
CA PRO A 406 -3.28 7.35 28.32
C PRO A 406 -3.04 8.78 28.82
N THR A 407 -2.30 9.55 28.01
CA THR A 407 -1.95 10.95 28.27
C THR A 407 -2.38 11.85 27.10
N ALA A 408 -1.97 13.13 27.13
CA ALA A 408 -2.31 14.09 26.08
C ALA A 408 -1.86 13.57 24.70
N GLY A 409 -2.71 13.70 23.69
CA GLY A 409 -2.47 13.17 22.35
C GLY A 409 -3.01 11.75 22.10
N ARG A 410 -3.36 11.00 23.16
CA ARG A 410 -3.90 9.64 23.05
C ARG A 410 -5.43 9.63 22.93
N SER A 411 -5.96 8.57 22.36
CA SER A 411 -7.37 8.39 22.02
C SER A 411 -7.91 7.05 22.55
N PRO A 412 -7.90 6.82 23.87
CA PRO A 412 -8.24 5.52 24.45
C PRO A 412 -9.69 5.09 24.23
N LEU A 413 -9.91 3.77 24.36
CA LEU A 413 -11.21 3.13 24.23
C LEU A 413 -11.68 2.55 25.58
N ILE A 414 -12.88 2.92 26.02
CA ILE A 414 -13.53 2.32 27.19
C ILE A 414 -14.57 1.31 26.70
N VAL A 415 -14.41 0.06 27.13
CA VAL A 415 -15.36 -1.04 26.87
C VAL A 415 -16.02 -1.50 28.17
N ASN A 416 -16.97 -2.43 28.06
CA ASN A 416 -17.50 -3.11 29.24
C ASN A 416 -16.40 -3.95 29.91
N ALA A 417 -16.13 -3.64 31.17
CA ALA A 417 -15.08 -4.27 31.96
C ALA A 417 -15.58 -4.49 33.39
N SER A 418 -14.99 -5.47 34.09
CA SER A 418 -15.37 -5.81 35.47
C SER A 418 -15.20 -4.62 36.42
N ASN A 419 -14.12 -3.86 36.25
CA ASN A 419 -13.89 -2.62 36.98
C ASN A 419 -14.04 -1.44 36.01
N ALA A 420 -15.12 -0.68 36.13
CA ALA A 420 -15.30 0.53 35.34
C ALA A 420 -14.28 1.61 35.77
N PRO A 421 -13.66 2.34 34.82
CA PRO A 421 -12.70 3.38 35.13
C PRO A 421 -13.31 4.53 35.92
N GLN A 422 -12.53 5.05 36.85
CA GLN A 422 -12.79 6.26 37.61
C GLN A 422 -11.61 7.22 37.52
N ILE A 423 -11.88 8.45 37.05
CA ILE A 423 -10.92 9.55 37.02
C ILE A 423 -11.06 10.37 38.31
N THR A 424 -10.01 10.41 39.12
CA THR A 424 -9.94 11.19 40.38
C THR A 424 -8.93 12.32 40.33
N THR A 425 -8.18 12.45 39.23
CA THR A 425 -7.16 13.47 38.98
C THR A 425 -7.47 14.17 37.64
N THR A 426 -6.62 15.10 37.23
CA THR A 426 -6.68 15.65 35.87
C THR A 426 -6.14 14.65 34.85
N VAL A 427 -6.91 14.41 33.79
CA VAL A 427 -6.55 13.61 32.62
C VAL A 427 -6.79 14.49 31.39
N SER A 428 -5.81 14.54 30.49
CA SER A 428 -5.93 15.23 29.20
C SER A 428 -5.72 14.23 28.08
N LEU A 429 -6.62 14.20 27.11
CA LEU A 429 -6.59 13.29 25.95
C LEU A 429 -6.80 14.06 24.66
N LYS A 430 -6.55 13.40 23.52
CA LYS A 430 -6.97 13.90 22.23
C LYS A 430 -8.45 13.56 22.02
N ASP A 431 -8.76 12.28 21.88
CA ASP A 431 -10.13 11.78 21.77
C ASP A 431 -10.44 10.83 22.93
N LEU A 432 -11.71 10.51 23.14
CA LEU A 432 -12.13 9.44 24.04
C LEU A 432 -13.34 8.75 23.45
N THR A 433 -13.29 7.43 23.34
CA THR A 433 -14.44 6.62 22.92
C THR A 433 -14.92 5.75 24.08
N ILE A 434 -16.21 5.80 24.39
CA ILE A 434 -16.88 4.90 25.34
C ILE A 434 -17.87 4.07 24.54
N ASN A 435 -17.57 2.78 24.36
CA ASN A 435 -18.43 1.86 23.63
C ASN A 435 -19.69 1.51 24.44
N SER A 436 -20.69 0.96 23.74
CA SER A 436 -21.88 0.43 24.40
C SER A 436 -21.50 -0.59 25.48
N GLY A 437 -22.13 -0.47 26.64
CA GLY A 437 -21.81 -1.26 27.85
C GLY A 437 -20.58 -0.77 28.63
N GLY A 438 -19.72 0.08 28.06
CA GLY A 438 -18.65 0.75 28.79
C GLY A 438 -19.20 1.80 29.76
N SER A 439 -18.48 2.02 30.86
CA SER A 439 -18.86 3.00 31.88
C SER A 439 -17.64 3.78 32.37
N LEU A 440 -17.70 5.10 32.41
CA LEU A 440 -16.64 5.96 32.96
C LEU A 440 -17.23 6.90 34.03
N THR A 441 -16.55 7.01 35.18
CA THR A 441 -16.90 7.99 36.22
C THR A 441 -15.81 9.05 36.35
N ILE A 442 -16.18 10.32 36.20
CA ILE A 442 -15.36 11.46 36.60
C ILE A 442 -15.74 11.80 38.03
N ALA A 443 -14.90 11.45 39.00
CA ALA A 443 -15.17 11.70 40.42
C ALA A 443 -15.13 13.20 40.74
N THR A 444 -15.62 13.59 41.93
CA THR A 444 -15.76 15.02 42.33
C THR A 444 -14.48 15.85 42.18
N ASN A 445 -13.32 15.24 42.43
CA ASN A 445 -12.01 15.90 42.28
C ASN A 445 -11.30 15.60 40.94
N GLY A 446 -11.94 14.80 40.07
CA GLY A 446 -11.43 14.45 38.76
C GLY A 446 -11.71 15.54 37.72
N SER A 447 -10.82 15.64 36.73
CA SER A 447 -10.99 16.50 35.58
C SER A 447 -10.62 15.75 34.30
N LEU A 448 -11.45 15.82 33.27
CA LEU A 448 -11.18 15.26 31.96
C LEU A 448 -11.16 16.39 30.92
N ASN A 449 -10.03 16.56 30.22
CA ASN A 449 -9.89 17.50 29.12
C ASN A 449 -9.75 16.71 27.81
N ILE A 450 -10.62 16.99 26.83
CA ILE A 450 -10.62 16.36 25.51
C ILE A 450 -10.32 17.46 24.48
N ASN A 451 -9.21 17.34 23.74
CA ASN A 451 -8.80 18.31 22.71
C ASN A 451 -9.33 17.98 21.31
N GLY A 452 -10.22 16.99 21.22
CA GLY A 452 -10.77 16.42 20.01
C GLY A 452 -12.18 15.91 20.28
N THR A 453 -12.45 14.65 19.97
CA THR A 453 -13.81 14.11 19.99
C THR A 453 -14.05 13.23 21.22
N LEU A 454 -15.11 13.51 21.97
CA LEU A 454 -15.70 12.59 22.95
C LEU A 454 -16.88 11.84 22.30
N THR A 455 -16.70 10.55 22.03
CA THR A 455 -17.76 9.67 21.52
C THR A 455 -18.27 8.77 22.63
N ASN A 456 -19.52 8.95 23.08
CA ASN A 456 -20.09 8.14 24.16
C ASN A 456 -21.35 7.38 23.69
N SER A 457 -21.23 6.06 23.58
CA SER A 457 -22.34 5.11 23.39
C SER A 457 -22.63 4.25 24.63
N GLY A 458 -21.93 4.51 25.73
CA GLY A 458 -22.08 3.83 27.03
C GLY A 458 -22.57 4.78 28.12
N SER A 459 -22.05 4.61 29.34
CA SER A 459 -22.37 5.45 30.50
C SER A 459 -21.20 6.37 30.85
N LEU A 460 -21.49 7.67 31.01
CA LEU A 460 -20.54 8.66 31.50
C LEU A 460 -21.16 9.38 32.70
N THR A 461 -20.62 9.14 33.89
CA THR A 461 -21.05 9.82 35.12
C THR A 461 -20.09 10.96 35.43
N ILE A 462 -20.60 12.18 35.52
CA ILE A 462 -19.78 13.39 35.74
C ILE A 462 -20.10 13.99 37.10
N ASN A 463 -19.24 13.77 38.08
CA ASN A 463 -19.27 14.42 39.39
C ASN A 463 -18.20 15.52 39.52
N GLY A 464 -17.17 15.50 38.67
CA GLY A 464 -16.09 16.49 38.58
C GLY A 464 -16.23 17.41 37.37
N THR A 465 -15.12 17.71 36.71
CA THR A 465 -15.08 18.61 35.54
C THR A 465 -14.82 17.85 34.23
N VAL A 466 -15.51 18.23 33.17
CA VAL A 466 -15.22 17.78 31.80
C VAL A 466 -15.12 19.01 30.90
N ASN A 467 -13.98 19.17 30.23
CA ASN A 467 -13.74 20.20 29.22
C ASN A 467 -13.57 19.51 27.85
N ILE A 468 -14.25 20.03 26.84
CA ILE A 468 -14.17 19.56 25.45
C ILE A 468 -13.91 20.82 24.62
N ASP A 469 -12.75 20.88 23.99
CA ASP A 469 -12.28 22.04 23.22
C ASP A 469 -12.68 21.97 21.73
#